data_AF-A0A956CGQ7-F1
#
_entry.id   AF-A0A956CGQ7-F1
#
_cell.length_a   1.000
_cell.length_b   1.000
_cell.length_c   1.000
_cell.angle_alpha   90.00
_cell.angle_beta   90.00
_cell.angle_gamma   90.00
#
_symmetry.space_group_name_H-M   'P 1'
#
loop_
_entity.id
_entity.type
_entity.pdbx_description
1 polymer ?
#
loop_
_entity_poly.entity_id
_entity_poly.type
_entity_poly.pdbx_seq_one_letter_code
_entity_poly.pdbx_strand_id
1 'polypeptide(L)'
;TGSKPDYCTATVDTCDSKDNNCNGAVDENFKPPVLNQGYVGQPCASDDGLPPPGHGACKGVGTYQCATASSTACNAVKDNSKVSAELCDNVDNDCDGVVDESYQAKGTNATYWVKPAVTRLASNLWVYQYEASRPGATNVDPGSGNGYHTSAPTGVPLDQTQSCSVAGVVPWFNVTPVEAAQTCAARGGRLCTTADWQTACHATANCKYGYNPRTGACNQPGTYTGTATRVCNIGPFDFDGNASNGITDGLLPTASGALANCWADWSGLQSNSAAQNNIRDIMGNLREITYNPPPISPNGCNQSASNSTCLFTLMGGAFNTQAEDGASCDFTFFTVDAQYKLFDVGYRCCFDQNPS
;
A
#
# COMPACT_ATOMS: atom_id res chain seq x y z
N THR A 1 16.51 -64.97 -23.52
CA THR A 1 16.51 -64.59 -24.94
C THR A 1 15.08 -64.27 -25.37
N GLY A 2 14.57 -63.12 -24.93
CA GLY A 2 13.32 -62.57 -25.45
C GLY A 2 13.66 -61.55 -26.52
N SER A 3 12.89 -61.50 -27.61
CA SER A 3 12.99 -60.46 -28.62
C SER A 3 12.85 -59.08 -27.97
N LYS A 4 13.72 -58.14 -28.36
CA LYS A 4 13.67 -56.74 -27.94
C LYS A 4 12.28 -56.17 -28.29
N PRO A 5 11.59 -55.46 -27.39
CA PRO A 5 10.30 -54.86 -27.69
C PRO A 5 10.33 -53.97 -28.95
N ASP A 6 9.24 -53.96 -29.73
CA ASP A 6 9.17 -53.25 -31.02
C ASP A 6 9.35 -51.73 -30.91
N TYR A 7 9.23 -51.15 -29.71
CA TYR A 7 9.47 -49.72 -29.45
C TYR A 7 10.95 -49.37 -29.27
N CYS A 8 11.83 -50.36 -29.15
CA CYS A 8 13.24 -50.11 -28.90
C CYS A 8 14.03 -49.84 -30.19
N THR A 9 13.69 -48.77 -30.90
CA THR A 9 14.17 -48.49 -32.26
C THR A 9 15.22 -47.38 -32.33
N ALA A 10 15.48 -46.66 -31.23
CA ALA A 10 16.31 -45.47 -31.20
C ALA A 10 17.62 -45.67 -30.41
N THR A 11 18.61 -44.82 -30.70
CA THR A 11 19.89 -44.74 -29.94
C THR A 11 19.86 -43.69 -28.84
N VAL A 12 18.91 -42.77 -28.89
CA VAL A 12 18.66 -41.69 -27.92
C VAL A 12 17.17 -41.76 -27.58
N ASP A 13 16.83 -41.50 -26.33
CA ASP A 13 15.43 -41.61 -25.93
C ASP A 13 14.60 -40.44 -26.46
N THR A 14 13.36 -40.71 -26.87
CA THR A 14 12.39 -39.67 -27.23
C THR A 14 11.52 -39.36 -26.02
N CYS A 15 10.95 -38.16 -25.93
CA CYS A 15 10.06 -37.80 -24.83
C CYS A 15 8.66 -38.39 -25.11
N ASP A 16 8.51 -39.70 -24.91
CA ASP A 16 7.26 -40.45 -25.17
C ASP A 16 6.86 -41.38 -24.02
N SER A 17 7.55 -41.29 -22.88
CA SER A 17 7.34 -42.11 -21.69
C SER A 17 7.61 -43.61 -21.93
N LYS A 18 8.43 -43.93 -22.94
CA LYS A 18 8.97 -45.26 -23.17
C LYS A 18 10.49 -45.19 -23.13
N ASP A 19 11.09 -46.36 -22.97
CA ASP A 19 12.54 -46.54 -23.04
C ASP A 19 12.87 -46.93 -24.50
N ASN A 20 13.10 -45.95 -25.39
CA ASN A 20 13.30 -46.24 -26.82
C ASN A 20 14.66 -46.89 -27.13
N ASN A 21 15.62 -46.80 -26.22
CA ASN A 21 16.95 -47.40 -26.39
C ASN A 21 17.12 -48.71 -25.59
N CYS A 22 16.20 -49.01 -24.69
CA CYS A 22 16.09 -50.20 -23.85
C CYS A 22 17.27 -50.37 -22.88
N ASN A 23 17.71 -49.27 -22.28
CA ASN A 23 18.79 -49.23 -21.28
C ASN A 23 18.30 -49.29 -19.82
N GLY A 24 16.97 -49.32 -19.60
CA GLY A 24 16.33 -49.39 -18.29
C GLY A 24 15.93 -48.05 -17.70
N ALA A 25 16.14 -46.94 -18.41
CA ALA A 25 15.63 -45.62 -18.06
C ALA A 25 14.61 -45.14 -19.10
N VAL A 26 13.66 -44.33 -18.66
CA VAL A 26 12.62 -43.74 -19.52
C VAL A 26 12.85 -42.25 -19.60
N ASP A 27 12.82 -41.71 -20.81
CA ASP A 27 13.03 -40.32 -21.17
C ASP A 27 14.32 -39.73 -20.56
N GLU A 28 15.41 -40.49 -20.39
CA GLU A 28 16.58 -40.02 -19.63
C GLU A 28 17.28 -38.81 -20.25
N ASN A 29 17.15 -38.63 -21.57
CA ASN A 29 17.61 -37.44 -22.27
C ASN A 29 16.85 -36.17 -21.87
N PHE A 30 15.68 -36.31 -21.23
CA PHE A 30 14.85 -35.24 -20.72
C PHE A 30 14.87 -35.15 -19.19
N LYS A 31 15.86 -35.76 -18.53
CA LYS A 31 16.07 -35.77 -17.08
C LYS A 31 17.47 -35.26 -16.70
N PRO A 32 17.70 -34.85 -15.44
CA PRO A 32 19.04 -34.54 -14.96
C PRO A 32 19.95 -35.79 -15.02
N PRO A 33 21.25 -35.65 -15.35
CA PRO A 33 21.98 -34.39 -15.58
C PRO A 33 21.97 -33.91 -17.04
N VAL A 34 21.25 -34.57 -17.96
CA VAL A 34 21.26 -34.21 -19.39
C VAL A 34 20.55 -32.87 -19.60
N LEU A 35 19.36 -32.71 -19.01
CA LEU A 35 18.67 -31.42 -18.88
C LEU A 35 18.78 -30.91 -17.44
N ASN A 36 19.31 -29.69 -17.30
CA ASN A 36 19.40 -28.99 -16.02
C ASN A 36 18.21 -28.04 -15.78
N GLN A 37 17.39 -27.79 -16.80
CA GLN A 37 16.15 -27.01 -16.72
C GLN A 37 15.16 -27.51 -17.77
N GLY A 38 13.86 -27.37 -17.49
CA GLY A 38 12.77 -27.91 -18.29
C GLY A 38 12.69 -29.45 -18.30
N TYR A 39 13.33 -30.15 -17.36
CA TYR A 39 13.34 -31.61 -17.36
C TYR A 39 12.00 -32.21 -16.89
N VAL A 40 11.65 -33.41 -17.35
CA VAL A 40 10.39 -34.08 -16.99
C VAL A 40 10.29 -34.23 -15.46
N GLY A 41 9.18 -33.74 -14.89
CA GLY A 41 8.93 -33.72 -13.44
C GLY A 41 9.49 -32.50 -12.71
N GLN A 42 10.22 -31.60 -13.36
CA GLN A 42 10.63 -30.33 -12.76
C GLN A 42 9.40 -29.48 -12.43
N PRO A 43 9.26 -28.91 -11.21
CA PRO A 43 8.21 -27.95 -10.90
C PRO A 43 8.26 -26.73 -11.82
N CYS A 44 7.09 -26.27 -12.24
CA CYS A 44 6.94 -25.08 -13.06
C CYS A 44 5.65 -24.34 -12.69
N ALA A 45 5.54 -23.10 -13.16
CA ALA A 45 4.34 -22.30 -12.99
C ALA A 45 3.80 -21.76 -14.32
N SER A 46 2.51 -21.46 -14.32
CA SER A 46 1.78 -21.00 -15.50
C SER A 46 2.29 -19.67 -16.08
N ASP A 47 3.01 -18.90 -15.26
CA ASP A 47 3.56 -17.58 -15.56
C ASP A 47 5.10 -17.57 -15.61
N ASP A 48 5.75 -18.73 -15.63
CA ASP A 48 7.20 -18.81 -15.80
C ASP A 48 7.62 -18.09 -17.10
N GLY A 49 8.46 -17.06 -16.96
CA GLY A 49 8.94 -16.25 -18.09
C GLY A 49 8.08 -15.05 -18.46
N LEU A 50 6.96 -14.81 -17.75
CA LEU A 50 6.20 -13.57 -17.88
C LEU A 50 6.82 -12.45 -17.01
N PRO A 51 6.77 -11.18 -17.44
CA PRO A 51 7.14 -10.06 -16.57
C PRO A 51 6.17 -9.97 -15.38
N PRO A 52 6.59 -9.42 -14.22
CA PRO A 52 5.66 -9.09 -13.14
C PRO A 52 4.46 -8.27 -13.66
N PRO A 53 3.24 -8.55 -13.18
CA PRO A 53 2.87 -9.46 -12.09
C PRO A 53 2.67 -10.94 -12.51
N GLY A 54 2.95 -11.30 -13.76
CA GLY A 54 2.71 -12.65 -14.28
C GLY A 54 1.22 -12.96 -14.33
N HIS A 55 0.78 -14.01 -13.64
CA HIS A 55 -0.64 -14.34 -13.49
C HIS A 55 -1.22 -13.91 -12.13
N GLY A 56 -0.48 -13.16 -11.32
CA GLY A 56 -0.94 -12.68 -10.03
C GLY A 56 -1.41 -13.80 -9.11
N ALA A 57 -2.58 -13.61 -8.49
CA ALA A 57 -3.23 -14.61 -7.65
C ALA A 57 -3.61 -15.89 -8.42
N CYS A 58 -3.79 -15.81 -9.73
CA CYS A 58 -4.17 -16.95 -10.60
C CYS A 58 -2.97 -17.79 -11.04
N LYS A 59 -1.79 -17.58 -10.48
CA LYS A 59 -0.64 -18.45 -10.71
C LYS A 59 -1.01 -19.92 -10.44
N GLY A 60 -0.98 -20.71 -11.51
CA GLY A 60 -1.06 -22.15 -11.45
C GLY A 60 0.31 -22.78 -11.31
N VAL A 61 0.36 -23.94 -10.66
CA VAL A 61 1.57 -24.74 -10.50
C VAL A 61 1.40 -26.08 -11.21
N GLY A 62 2.51 -26.64 -11.69
CA GLY A 62 2.53 -27.89 -12.42
C GLY A 62 3.94 -28.44 -12.51
N THR A 63 4.15 -29.33 -13.48
CA THR A 63 5.45 -29.88 -13.79
C THR A 63 5.71 -29.86 -15.30
N TYR A 64 6.98 -29.82 -15.66
CA TYR A 64 7.38 -30.08 -17.04
C TYR A 64 7.04 -31.53 -17.41
N GLN A 65 6.38 -31.70 -18.54
CA GLN A 65 6.04 -32.99 -19.14
C GLN A 65 6.43 -33.00 -20.61
N CYS A 66 6.49 -34.19 -21.22
CA CYS A 66 6.70 -34.29 -22.66
C CYS A 66 5.60 -33.56 -23.42
N ALA A 67 5.99 -32.57 -24.24
CA ALA A 67 5.09 -31.83 -25.11
C ALA A 67 5.12 -32.37 -26.53
N THR A 68 6.31 -32.77 -26.99
CA THR A 68 6.53 -33.51 -28.23
C THR A 68 7.58 -34.60 -27.97
N ALA A 69 7.80 -35.49 -28.93
CA ALA A 69 8.84 -36.51 -28.86
C ALA A 69 10.27 -35.94 -28.65
N SER A 70 10.47 -34.64 -28.79
CA SER A 70 11.79 -33.98 -28.66
C SER A 70 11.80 -32.78 -27.73
N SER A 71 10.69 -32.50 -27.02
CA SER A 71 10.59 -31.31 -26.16
C SER A 71 9.69 -31.53 -24.96
N THR A 72 9.99 -30.82 -23.89
CA THR A 72 9.14 -30.71 -22.71
C THR A 72 8.40 -29.38 -22.72
N ALA A 73 7.27 -29.31 -22.01
CA ALA A 73 6.59 -28.06 -21.69
C ALA A 73 5.99 -28.15 -20.28
N CYS A 74 5.86 -26.99 -19.65
CA CYS A 74 5.12 -26.87 -18.40
C CYS A 74 3.63 -27.16 -18.64
N ASN A 75 3.03 -28.01 -17.81
CA ASN A 75 1.59 -28.28 -17.87
C ASN A 75 0.74 -27.39 -16.96
N ALA A 76 1.38 -26.46 -16.24
CA ALA A 76 0.67 -25.51 -15.39
C ALA A 76 -0.19 -24.58 -16.25
N VAL A 77 -1.42 -24.33 -15.79
CA VAL A 77 -2.37 -23.43 -16.44
C VAL A 77 -2.80 -22.35 -15.46
N LYS A 78 -3.12 -21.16 -15.97
CA LYS A 78 -3.67 -20.07 -15.15
C LYS A 78 -4.97 -20.52 -14.47
N ASP A 79 -5.07 -20.32 -13.17
CA ASP A 79 -6.23 -20.73 -12.36
C ASP A 79 -7.17 -19.55 -12.11
N ASN A 80 -8.06 -19.29 -13.07
CA ASN A 80 -9.06 -18.23 -12.99
C ASN A 80 -10.12 -18.45 -11.90
N SER A 81 -10.13 -19.59 -11.19
CA SER A 81 -11.03 -19.78 -10.05
C SER A 81 -10.61 -18.96 -8.81
N LYS A 82 -9.38 -18.42 -8.82
CA LYS A 82 -8.82 -17.58 -7.76
C LYS A 82 -9.08 -16.09 -7.94
N VAL A 83 -9.67 -15.68 -9.07
CA VAL A 83 -10.04 -14.28 -9.34
C VAL A 83 -10.91 -13.75 -8.21
N SER A 84 -10.47 -12.65 -7.60
CA SER A 84 -11.21 -11.95 -6.54
C SER A 84 -11.17 -10.44 -6.75
N ALA A 85 -11.88 -9.69 -5.90
CA ALA A 85 -11.80 -8.24 -5.93
C ALA A 85 -10.39 -7.78 -5.54
N GLU A 86 -9.93 -6.74 -6.23
CA GLU A 86 -8.67 -6.06 -5.94
C GLU A 86 -8.61 -5.51 -4.52
N LEU A 87 -7.54 -5.88 -3.83
CA LEU A 87 -7.12 -5.36 -2.54
C LEU A 87 -5.89 -4.50 -2.74
N CYS A 88 -5.61 -3.61 -1.79
CA CYS A 88 -4.35 -2.87 -1.83
C CYS A 88 -3.29 -3.74 -1.16
N ASP A 89 -2.82 -4.77 -1.85
CA ASP A 89 -1.92 -5.82 -1.31
C ASP A 89 -0.69 -6.12 -2.18
N ASN A 90 -0.48 -5.37 -3.28
CA ASN A 90 0.59 -5.56 -4.27
C ASN A 90 0.46 -6.87 -5.07
N VAL A 91 -0.74 -7.44 -5.14
CA VAL A 91 -1.07 -8.65 -5.90
C VAL A 91 -2.18 -8.32 -6.89
N ASP A 92 -1.99 -8.74 -8.14
CA ASP A 92 -3.05 -8.79 -9.15
C ASP A 92 -4.05 -9.89 -8.75
N ASN A 93 -5.12 -9.51 -8.04
CA ASN A 93 -6.11 -10.43 -7.48
C ASN A 93 -7.16 -10.87 -8.51
N ASP A 94 -7.42 -10.04 -9.52
CA ASP A 94 -8.35 -10.36 -10.59
C ASP A 94 -7.69 -10.99 -11.83
N CYS A 95 -6.37 -11.04 -11.80
CA CYS A 95 -5.49 -11.67 -12.76
C CYS A 95 -5.57 -11.02 -14.14
N ASP A 96 -5.80 -9.72 -14.23
CA ASP A 96 -5.89 -9.02 -15.50
C ASP A 96 -4.55 -8.46 -16.01
N GLY A 97 -3.50 -8.61 -15.21
CA GLY A 97 -2.13 -8.18 -15.50
C GLY A 97 -1.78 -6.80 -14.94
N VAL A 98 -2.70 -6.14 -14.25
CA VAL A 98 -2.47 -4.89 -13.50
C VAL A 98 -2.59 -5.18 -12.01
N VAL A 99 -1.88 -4.41 -11.18
CA VAL A 99 -1.84 -4.60 -9.72
C VAL A 99 -2.45 -3.38 -9.05
N ASP A 100 -3.29 -3.59 -8.04
CA ASP A 100 -3.81 -2.57 -7.12
C ASP A 100 -4.51 -1.38 -7.85
N GLU A 101 -5.42 -1.67 -8.77
CA GLU A 101 -6.03 -0.70 -9.69
C GLU A 101 -6.75 0.43 -8.97
N SER A 102 -6.77 1.60 -9.62
CA SER A 102 -7.52 2.76 -9.16
C SER A 102 -8.88 2.86 -9.86
N TYR A 103 -9.79 3.64 -9.27
CA TYR A 103 -11.12 3.86 -9.85
C TYR A 103 -11.08 4.56 -11.22
N GLN A 104 -9.96 5.22 -11.56
CA GLN A 104 -9.73 5.85 -12.86
C GLN A 104 -9.07 4.92 -13.89
N ALA A 105 -8.42 3.85 -13.42
CA ALA A 105 -7.67 2.91 -14.25
C ALA A 105 -7.93 1.47 -13.78
N LYS A 106 -9.16 1.00 -13.98
CA LYS A 106 -9.72 -0.27 -13.44
C LYS A 106 -9.29 -1.54 -14.19
N GLY A 107 -8.18 -1.50 -14.93
CA GLY A 107 -7.75 -2.64 -15.72
C GLY A 107 -8.77 -3.10 -16.77
N THR A 108 -8.66 -4.38 -17.15
CA THR A 108 -9.58 -5.08 -18.05
C THR A 108 -10.86 -5.49 -17.32
N ASN A 109 -10.82 -5.71 -16.01
CA ASN A 109 -12.01 -6.02 -15.22
C ASN A 109 -12.52 -4.81 -14.44
N ALA A 110 -13.37 -4.02 -15.10
CA ALA A 110 -13.93 -2.79 -14.53
C ALA A 110 -14.75 -2.94 -13.23
N THR A 111 -14.97 -4.16 -12.73
CA THR A 111 -15.63 -4.45 -11.44
C THR A 111 -14.64 -4.54 -10.28
N TYR A 112 -13.39 -4.92 -10.56
CA TYR A 112 -12.36 -5.20 -9.57
C TYR A 112 -11.28 -4.12 -9.68
N TRP A 113 -11.40 -3.14 -8.81
CA TRP A 113 -10.37 -2.15 -8.55
C TRP A 113 -10.36 -1.96 -7.04
N VAL A 114 -9.23 -1.50 -6.50
CA VAL A 114 -9.11 -1.31 -5.07
C VAL A 114 -10.07 -0.20 -4.62
N LYS A 115 -10.82 -0.45 -3.54
CA LYS A 115 -11.78 0.51 -2.97
C LYS A 115 -11.23 1.03 -1.64
N PRO A 116 -10.51 2.17 -1.62
CA PRO A 116 -9.86 2.63 -0.40
C PRO A 116 -10.87 3.04 0.68
N ALA A 117 -10.51 2.86 1.94
CA ALA A 117 -11.30 3.39 3.05
C ALA A 117 -11.26 4.93 3.03
N VAL A 118 -12.40 5.57 2.71
CA VAL A 118 -12.53 7.04 2.66
C VAL A 118 -13.66 7.56 3.54
N THR A 119 -13.54 8.82 3.93
CA THR A 119 -14.58 9.63 4.57
C THR A 119 -14.97 10.76 3.63
N ARG A 120 -16.27 11.00 3.46
CA ARG A 120 -16.78 12.10 2.65
C ARG A 120 -16.82 13.40 3.47
N LEU A 121 -16.15 14.45 3.00
CA LEU A 121 -16.10 15.76 3.66
C LEU A 121 -17.06 16.77 3.06
N ALA A 122 -17.35 16.64 1.76
CA ALA A 122 -18.26 17.50 1.03
C ALA A 122 -18.85 16.77 -0.19
N SER A 123 -19.63 17.51 -1.01
CA SER A 123 -20.27 16.94 -2.21
C SER A 123 -19.28 16.29 -3.17
N ASN A 124 -18.08 16.87 -3.27
CA ASN A 124 -17.00 16.57 -4.19
C ASN A 124 -15.65 16.45 -3.46
N LEU A 125 -15.64 16.00 -2.20
CA LEU A 125 -14.41 15.86 -1.42
C LEU A 125 -14.48 14.62 -0.54
N TRP A 126 -13.51 13.73 -0.73
CA TRP A 126 -13.26 12.55 0.08
C TRP A 126 -11.80 12.55 0.52
N VAL A 127 -11.53 11.94 1.66
CA VAL A 127 -10.19 11.80 2.21
C VAL A 127 -9.99 10.37 2.71
N TYR A 128 -8.77 9.86 2.64
CA TYR A 128 -8.43 8.61 3.31
C TYR A 128 -8.77 8.65 4.80
N GLN A 129 -9.39 7.56 5.27
CA GLN A 129 -9.70 7.37 6.69
C GLN A 129 -8.45 7.21 7.54
N TYR A 130 -7.41 6.57 7.01
CA TYR A 130 -6.16 6.31 7.71
C TYR A 130 -5.03 7.11 7.05
N GLU A 131 -3.94 7.30 7.78
CA GLU A 131 -2.66 7.70 7.16
C GLU A 131 -2.34 6.69 6.05
N ALA A 132 -1.77 7.18 4.94
CA ALA A 132 -1.49 6.33 3.80
C ALA A 132 -0.53 5.20 4.20
N SER A 133 -0.78 3.99 3.72
CA SER A 133 0.10 2.83 3.92
C SER A 133 0.56 2.27 2.58
N ARG A 134 1.63 1.45 2.60
CA ARG A 134 2.00 0.65 1.45
C ARG A 134 1.10 -0.60 1.36
N PRO A 135 0.88 -1.19 0.16
CA PRO A 135 -0.01 -2.34 0.00
C PRO A 135 0.41 -3.56 0.84
N GLY A 136 1.71 -3.85 0.94
CA GLY A 136 2.25 -4.94 1.75
C GLY A 136 2.51 -4.60 3.23
N ALA A 137 2.03 -3.47 3.74
CA ALA A 137 2.30 -3.09 5.12
C ALA A 137 1.58 -4.03 6.11
N THR A 138 2.24 -4.35 7.21
CA THR A 138 1.72 -5.14 8.33
C THR A 138 1.71 -4.30 9.60
N ASN A 139 1.31 -4.87 10.74
CA ASN A 139 1.35 -4.18 12.03
C ASN A 139 2.78 -3.97 12.60
N VAL A 140 3.81 -4.53 11.96
CA VAL A 140 5.22 -4.39 12.37
C VAL A 140 6.17 -4.01 11.23
N ASP A 141 5.69 -4.03 9.99
CA ASP A 141 6.47 -3.73 8.79
C ASP A 141 5.74 -2.66 7.95
N PRO A 142 6.34 -1.48 7.70
CA PRO A 142 5.75 -0.43 6.85
C PRO A 142 5.72 -0.77 5.36
N GLY A 143 6.22 -1.95 4.98
CA GLY A 143 6.43 -2.34 3.59
C GLY A 143 7.67 -1.67 2.98
N SER A 144 8.00 -2.07 1.76
CA SER A 144 9.15 -1.57 1.00
C SER A 144 8.70 -0.82 -0.26
N GLY A 145 9.58 0.00 -0.81
CA GLY A 145 9.35 0.76 -2.04
C GLY A 145 9.27 2.27 -1.84
N ASN A 146 9.50 3.00 -2.93
CA ASN A 146 9.38 4.45 -3.02
C ASN A 146 8.03 4.88 -3.60
N GLY A 147 7.72 6.17 -3.50
CA GLY A 147 6.46 6.73 -4.02
C GLY A 147 6.55 7.31 -5.43
N TYR A 148 7.59 6.99 -6.20
CA TYR A 148 7.73 7.51 -7.56
C TYR A 148 6.96 6.65 -8.57
N HIS A 149 6.04 7.30 -9.27
CA HIS A 149 5.17 6.68 -10.28
C HIS A 149 5.46 7.15 -11.70
N THR A 150 5.71 8.45 -11.85
CA THR A 150 5.81 9.13 -13.14
C THR A 150 7.17 9.80 -13.36
N SER A 151 7.84 10.21 -12.27
CA SER A 151 9.17 10.80 -12.34
C SER A 151 9.94 10.59 -11.05
N ALA A 152 11.23 10.26 -11.16
CA ALA A 152 12.14 10.05 -10.04
C ALA A 152 13.47 10.77 -10.29
N PRO A 153 14.28 11.03 -9.24
CA PRO A 153 15.65 11.49 -9.41
C PRO A 153 16.47 10.50 -10.24
N THR A 154 17.51 10.99 -10.90
CA THR A 154 18.43 10.14 -11.66
C THR A 154 19.01 9.03 -10.77
N GLY A 155 18.88 7.79 -11.22
CA GLY A 155 19.36 6.61 -10.48
C GLY A 155 18.37 6.03 -9.47
N VAL A 156 17.19 6.63 -9.30
CA VAL A 156 16.11 6.10 -8.47
C VAL A 156 15.07 5.42 -9.37
N PRO A 157 14.69 4.15 -9.11
CA PRO A 157 13.68 3.46 -9.88
C PRO A 157 12.27 4.04 -9.63
N LEU A 158 11.39 3.88 -10.62
CA LEU A 158 9.95 4.10 -10.45
C LEU A 158 9.37 2.79 -9.90
N ASP A 159 9.12 2.74 -8.59
CA ASP A 159 8.57 1.53 -7.97
C ASP A 159 7.06 1.43 -8.17
N GLN A 160 6.40 2.52 -8.58
CA GLN A 160 4.96 2.60 -8.84
C GLN A 160 4.09 2.03 -7.71
N THR A 161 4.59 2.10 -6.47
CA THR A 161 3.91 1.56 -5.28
C THR A 161 2.65 2.37 -4.97
N GLN A 162 1.49 1.73 -5.00
CA GLN A 162 0.21 2.41 -4.75
C GLN A 162 0.08 2.89 -3.30
N SER A 163 -0.66 3.98 -3.09
CA SER A 163 -1.05 4.42 -1.75
C SER A 163 -2.32 3.70 -1.29
N CYS A 164 -2.31 3.19 -0.07
CA CYS A 164 -3.46 2.50 0.52
C CYS A 164 -4.03 3.28 1.71
N SER A 165 -5.28 2.99 2.06
CA SER A 165 -5.93 3.48 3.28
C SER A 165 -6.42 2.25 4.04
N VAL A 166 -5.59 1.74 4.94
CA VAL A 166 -5.78 0.45 5.63
C VAL A 166 -5.55 0.64 7.13
N ALA A 167 -6.40 0.01 7.94
CA ALA A 167 -6.26 0.00 9.40
C ALA A 167 -5.29 -1.09 9.88
N GLY A 168 -4.67 -0.88 11.03
CA GLY A 168 -3.89 -1.90 11.72
C GLY A 168 -2.53 -2.18 11.09
N VAL A 169 -2.03 -1.29 10.24
CA VAL A 169 -0.73 -1.43 9.57
C VAL A 169 0.15 -0.23 9.86
N VAL A 170 1.47 -0.40 9.83
CA VAL A 170 2.41 0.71 10.01
C VAL A 170 2.23 1.70 8.84
N PRO A 171 1.95 2.99 9.09
CA PRO A 171 1.73 3.96 8.02
C PRO A 171 3.02 4.21 7.23
N TRP A 172 2.86 4.75 6.03
CA TRP A 172 3.94 5.12 5.14
C TRP A 172 4.64 6.39 5.64
N PHE A 173 5.77 6.19 6.32
CA PHE A 173 6.65 7.25 6.76
C PHE A 173 7.93 7.37 5.92
N ASN A 174 8.74 8.40 6.16
CA ASN A 174 10.01 8.65 5.46
C ASN A 174 9.82 8.77 3.94
N VAL A 175 8.82 9.55 3.55
CA VAL A 175 8.39 9.80 2.17
C VAL A 175 8.47 11.29 1.87
N THR A 176 8.93 11.65 0.67
CA THR A 176 8.96 13.06 0.24
C THR A 176 7.58 13.55 -0.21
N PRO A 177 7.33 14.87 -0.22
CA PRO A 177 6.10 15.43 -0.78
C PRO A 177 5.84 15.06 -2.24
N VAL A 178 6.89 14.94 -3.05
CA VAL A 178 6.77 14.56 -4.47
C VAL A 178 6.36 13.09 -4.61
N GLU A 179 6.94 12.20 -3.81
CA GLU A 179 6.50 10.81 -3.73
C GLU A 179 5.03 10.71 -3.31
N ALA A 180 4.66 11.35 -2.19
CA ALA A 180 3.29 11.34 -1.67
C ALA A 180 2.26 11.90 -2.69
N ALA A 181 2.63 12.94 -3.43
CA ALA A 181 1.77 13.49 -4.47
C ALA A 181 1.57 12.53 -5.65
N GLN A 182 2.64 11.87 -6.08
CA GLN A 182 2.60 10.92 -7.19
C GLN A 182 1.78 9.67 -6.85
N THR A 183 1.93 9.12 -5.65
CA THR A 183 1.13 7.96 -5.22
C THR A 183 -0.36 8.30 -5.12
N CYS A 184 -0.70 9.46 -4.53
CA CYS A 184 -2.09 9.90 -4.49
C CYS A 184 -2.68 10.13 -5.88
N ALA A 185 -1.88 10.67 -6.82
CA ALA A 185 -2.30 10.87 -8.20
C ALA A 185 -2.50 9.54 -8.95
N ALA A 186 -1.62 8.56 -8.73
CA ALA A 186 -1.77 7.21 -9.28
C ALA A 186 -3.06 6.52 -8.79
N ARG A 187 -3.48 6.84 -7.56
CA ARG A 187 -4.78 6.43 -7.01
C ARG A 187 -5.99 7.18 -7.60
N GLY A 188 -5.78 8.11 -8.52
CA GLY A 188 -6.83 8.97 -9.07
C GLY A 188 -7.29 10.08 -8.12
N GLY A 189 -6.49 10.40 -7.10
CA GLY A 189 -6.71 11.51 -6.19
C GLY A 189 -5.60 12.54 -6.31
N ARG A 190 -5.29 13.15 -5.18
CA ARG A 190 -4.20 14.11 -5.00
C ARG A 190 -3.76 14.10 -3.55
N LEU A 191 -2.56 14.62 -3.30
CA LEU A 191 -2.20 15.03 -1.95
C LEU A 191 -3.31 15.94 -1.40
N CYS A 192 -3.61 15.89 -0.10
CA CYS A 192 -4.59 16.81 0.46
C CYS A 192 -4.05 18.24 0.44
N THR A 193 -4.92 19.21 0.12
CA THR A 193 -4.56 20.60 0.37
C THR A 193 -4.57 20.84 1.88
N THR A 194 -3.85 21.86 2.35
CA THR A 194 -3.90 22.25 3.77
C THR A 194 -5.34 22.56 4.21
N ALA A 195 -6.14 23.19 3.35
CA ALA A 195 -7.55 23.49 3.62
C ALA A 195 -8.45 22.24 3.68
N ASP A 196 -8.24 21.27 2.78
CA ASP A 196 -8.98 19.99 2.82
C ASP A 196 -8.62 19.19 4.07
N TRP A 197 -7.34 19.20 4.45
CA TRP A 197 -6.85 18.55 5.65
C TRP A 197 -7.43 19.19 6.92
N GLN A 198 -7.43 20.53 6.99
CA GLN A 198 -8.09 21.26 8.07
C GLN A 198 -9.57 20.90 8.14
N THR A 199 -10.27 20.89 6.99
CA THR A 199 -11.67 20.47 6.94
C THR A 199 -11.84 19.07 7.52
N ALA A 200 -11.01 18.11 7.12
CA ALA A 200 -11.03 16.74 7.63
C ALA A 200 -10.86 16.67 9.16
N CYS A 201 -9.93 17.45 9.71
CA CYS A 201 -9.64 17.53 11.14
C CYS A 201 -10.81 18.20 11.91
N HIS A 202 -11.33 19.30 11.36
CA HIS A 202 -12.48 20.04 11.86
C HIS A 202 -13.82 19.37 11.50
N ALA A 203 -14.07 18.15 11.99
CA ALA A 203 -15.34 17.46 11.73
C ALA A 203 -16.58 18.33 11.99
N THR A 204 -16.48 19.29 12.92
CA THR A 204 -17.36 20.47 12.97
C THR A 204 -16.54 21.74 13.22
N ALA A 205 -17.13 22.90 12.94
CA ALA A 205 -16.50 24.20 13.16
C ALA A 205 -16.06 24.48 14.62
N ASN A 206 -16.59 23.74 15.60
CA ASN A 206 -16.23 23.89 17.00
C ASN A 206 -15.03 23.04 17.44
N CYS A 207 -14.58 22.10 16.60
CA CYS A 207 -13.47 21.23 16.94
C CYS A 207 -12.16 21.95 16.68
N LYS A 208 -11.27 22.04 17.67
CA LYS A 208 -9.88 22.51 17.55
C LYS A 208 -8.92 21.34 17.26
N TYR A 209 -9.33 20.14 17.63
CA TYR A 209 -8.55 18.90 17.55
C TYR A 209 -9.36 17.82 16.83
N GLY A 210 -8.67 16.93 16.12
CA GLY A 210 -9.24 15.75 15.48
C GLY A 210 -9.56 14.62 16.46
N TYR A 211 -10.29 14.94 17.53
CA TYR A 211 -10.63 14.02 18.60
C TYR A 211 -12.12 13.67 18.61
N ASN A 212 -12.41 12.46 19.09
CA ASN A 212 -13.76 12.02 19.40
C ASN A 212 -14.05 12.17 20.90
N PRO A 213 -15.30 12.51 21.29
CA PRO A 213 -16.42 12.94 20.46
C PRO A 213 -16.32 14.39 19.96
N ARG A 214 -17.14 14.73 18.94
CA ARG A 214 -17.33 16.11 18.43
C ARG A 214 -17.83 17.11 19.48
N THR A 215 -18.22 16.66 20.66
CA THR A 215 -18.73 17.50 21.75
C THR A 215 -17.76 17.46 22.92
N GLY A 216 -17.12 18.60 23.20
CA GLY A 216 -16.18 18.74 24.32
C GLY A 216 -14.77 18.26 23.98
N ALA A 217 -14.56 16.96 23.78
CA ALA A 217 -13.20 16.41 23.59
C ALA A 217 -12.46 17.07 22.41
N CYS A 218 -13.16 17.31 21.30
CA CYS A 218 -12.54 17.94 20.14
C CYS A 218 -12.17 19.44 20.32
N ASN A 219 -12.55 20.10 21.42
CA ASN A 219 -12.26 21.52 21.64
C ASN A 219 -11.25 21.78 22.79
N GLN A 220 -10.84 20.74 23.51
CA GLN A 220 -9.84 20.83 24.57
C GLN A 220 -8.62 19.97 24.23
N PRO A 221 -7.42 20.37 24.67
CA PRO A 221 -6.26 19.48 24.65
C PRO A 221 -6.59 18.16 25.38
N GLY A 222 -6.10 17.04 24.87
CA GLY A 222 -6.21 15.73 25.48
C GLY A 222 -5.24 15.62 26.66
N THR A 223 -5.73 15.20 27.82
CA THR A 223 -4.86 15.07 28.99
C THR A 223 -3.88 13.91 28.80
N TYR A 224 -2.59 14.18 28.55
CA TYR A 224 -1.54 13.14 28.47
C TYR A 224 -1.34 12.34 29.76
N THR A 225 -1.77 12.86 30.89
CA THR A 225 -1.35 12.31 32.19
C THR A 225 -2.35 11.30 32.74
N GLY A 226 -2.07 10.01 32.54
CA GLY A 226 -2.31 8.99 33.56
C GLY A 226 -3.71 8.36 33.69
N THR A 227 -4.52 8.31 32.64
CA THR A 227 -5.79 7.54 32.64
C THR A 227 -5.96 6.69 31.38
N ALA A 228 -6.84 5.67 31.47
CA ALA A 228 -7.11 4.60 30.51
C ALA A 228 -7.65 5.04 29.11
N THR A 229 -7.47 6.30 28.74
CA THR A 229 -7.98 6.92 27.51
C THR A 229 -6.89 7.77 26.86
N ARG A 230 -5.79 7.13 26.45
CA ARG A 230 -4.79 7.70 25.55
C ARG A 230 -5.52 8.25 24.31
N VAL A 231 -5.44 9.57 24.10
CA VAL A 231 -6.30 10.27 23.12
C VAL A 231 -5.73 10.18 21.71
N CYS A 232 -4.48 10.58 21.50
CA CYS A 232 -3.73 10.42 20.24
C CYS A 232 -2.25 10.14 20.52
N ASN A 233 -1.55 9.57 19.54
CA ASN A 233 -0.13 9.25 19.64
C ASN A 233 0.72 10.51 19.39
N ILE A 234 0.81 11.39 20.39
CA ILE A 234 1.55 12.65 20.31
C ILE A 234 2.50 12.69 21.51
N GLY A 235 3.75 13.06 21.28
CA GLY A 235 4.80 13.00 22.29
C GLY A 235 4.63 14.01 23.44
N PRO A 236 5.24 13.78 24.61
CA PRO A 236 5.70 12.48 25.07
C PRO A 236 4.53 11.50 25.29
N PHE A 237 4.55 10.36 24.60
CA PHE A 237 3.58 9.28 24.65
C PHE A 237 4.28 8.01 25.09
N ASP A 238 3.79 7.33 26.12
CA ASP A 238 4.30 6.03 26.52
C ASP A 238 3.33 4.94 26.04
N PHE A 239 3.67 4.20 24.99
CA PHE A 239 2.75 3.19 24.43
C PHE A 239 2.83 1.82 25.12
N ASP A 240 3.95 1.45 25.74
CA ASP A 240 4.12 0.14 26.39
C ASP A 240 3.42 0.03 27.77
N GLY A 241 3.07 1.19 28.37
CA GLY A 241 2.34 1.26 29.64
C GLY A 241 3.15 0.83 30.85
N ASN A 242 4.44 0.56 30.67
CA ASN A 242 5.36 0.27 31.75
C ASN A 242 6.05 1.56 32.18
N ALA A 243 5.49 2.20 33.20
CA ALA A 243 6.05 3.41 33.81
C ALA A 243 7.52 3.25 34.29
N SER A 244 8.05 2.03 34.38
CA SER A 244 9.45 1.74 34.75
C SER A 244 10.42 1.80 33.57
N ASN A 245 9.94 1.75 32.32
CA ASN A 245 10.75 1.79 31.10
C ASN A 245 10.99 3.21 30.56
N GLY A 246 10.37 4.24 31.17
CA GLY A 246 10.36 5.59 30.64
C GLY A 246 9.32 5.77 29.52
N ILE A 247 9.28 6.96 28.91
CA ILE A 247 8.39 7.27 27.80
C ILE A 247 8.87 6.51 26.56
N THR A 248 8.04 5.60 26.06
CA THR A 248 8.26 4.93 24.78
C THR A 248 7.55 5.71 23.68
N ASP A 249 8.18 6.77 23.15
CA ASP A 249 7.67 7.49 21.97
C ASP A 249 7.90 6.64 20.71
N GLY A 250 6.88 6.46 19.88
CA GLY A 250 7.07 5.69 18.65
C GLY A 250 5.83 5.56 17.79
N LEU A 251 6.06 5.08 16.57
CA LEU A 251 5.03 4.91 15.56
C LEU A 251 4.11 3.74 15.91
N LEU A 252 2.80 3.96 15.82
CA LEU A 252 1.79 2.92 15.99
C LEU A 252 1.17 2.54 14.63
N PRO A 253 0.66 1.31 14.49
CA PRO A 253 -0.21 0.97 13.38
C PRO A 253 -1.42 1.91 13.33
N THR A 254 -1.87 2.23 12.13
CA THR A 254 -3.05 3.07 11.88
C THR A 254 -4.27 2.52 12.64
N ALA A 255 -5.07 3.41 13.21
CA ALA A 255 -6.22 3.09 14.04
C ALA A 255 -5.93 2.08 15.17
N SER A 256 -4.75 2.19 15.77
CA SER A 256 -4.36 1.36 16.91
C SER A 256 -5.40 1.39 18.02
N GLY A 257 -5.74 0.20 18.55
CA GLY A 257 -6.64 0.07 19.70
C GLY A 257 -6.09 0.70 20.98
N ALA A 258 -4.80 1.08 21.01
CA ALA A 258 -4.23 1.86 22.10
C ALA A 258 -4.74 3.33 22.14
N LEU A 259 -5.37 3.81 21.06
CA LEU A 259 -5.81 5.18 20.87
C LEU A 259 -7.34 5.27 20.83
N ALA A 260 -7.98 5.37 22.01
CA ALA A 260 -9.43 5.24 22.12
C ALA A 260 -10.22 6.35 21.38
N ASN A 261 -9.67 7.57 21.34
CA ASN A 261 -10.36 8.76 20.85
C ASN A 261 -9.59 9.53 19.75
N CYS A 262 -8.58 8.89 19.13
CA CYS A 262 -7.75 9.52 18.10
C CYS A 262 -8.41 9.51 16.72
N TRP A 263 -9.48 10.27 16.59
CA TRP A 263 -10.18 10.38 15.32
C TRP A 263 -11.14 11.55 15.26
N ALA A 264 -11.19 12.19 14.10
CA ALA A 264 -12.25 13.14 13.77
C ALA A 264 -13.53 12.35 13.48
N ASP A 265 -14.55 12.56 14.31
CA ASP A 265 -15.84 11.89 14.18
C ASP A 265 -16.67 12.52 13.06
N TRP A 266 -16.83 11.80 11.96
CA TRP A 266 -17.65 12.17 10.79
C TRP A 266 -18.96 11.39 10.71
N SER A 267 -19.28 10.59 11.74
CA SER A 267 -20.48 9.76 11.80
C SER A 267 -21.75 10.57 11.56
N GLY A 268 -22.54 10.20 10.54
CA GLY A 268 -23.79 10.86 10.20
C GLY A 268 -23.67 12.24 9.52
N LEU A 269 -22.45 12.74 9.30
CA LEU A 269 -22.20 13.96 8.52
C LEU A 269 -21.99 13.60 7.05
N GLN A 270 -22.41 14.45 6.11
CA GLN A 270 -22.17 14.24 4.66
C GLN A 270 -22.58 12.85 4.13
N SER A 271 -23.61 12.24 4.72
CA SER A 271 -24.07 10.88 4.40
C SER A 271 -23.08 9.75 4.73
N ASN A 272 -22.08 10.02 5.57
CA ASN A 272 -21.19 9.00 6.11
C ASN A 272 -21.94 8.04 7.05
N SER A 273 -21.61 6.75 6.96
CA SER A 273 -22.13 5.72 7.86
C SER A 273 -21.63 5.97 9.28
N ALA A 274 -22.50 5.76 10.27
CA ALA A 274 -22.15 5.95 11.66
C ALA A 274 -21.03 5.00 12.09
N ALA A 275 -20.05 5.50 12.86
CA ALA A 275 -18.89 4.77 13.38
C ALA A 275 -17.89 4.18 12.34
N GLN A 276 -18.24 4.16 11.06
CA GLN A 276 -17.47 3.47 10.01
C GLN A 276 -16.63 4.39 9.13
N ASN A 277 -17.02 5.66 8.95
CA ASN A 277 -16.32 6.60 8.07
C ASN A 277 -15.67 7.71 8.88
N ASN A 278 -14.82 7.34 9.84
CA ASN A 278 -14.12 8.28 10.70
C ASN A 278 -12.66 8.38 10.31
N ILE A 279 -12.08 9.55 10.56
CA ILE A 279 -10.72 9.85 10.12
C ILE A 279 -9.79 9.66 11.30
N ARG A 280 -8.99 8.60 11.25
CA ARG A 280 -8.12 8.12 12.32
C ARG A 280 -6.74 8.73 12.16
N ASP A 281 -6.09 8.96 13.30
CA ASP A 281 -4.72 9.45 13.37
C ASP A 281 -4.51 10.74 12.55
N ILE A 282 -5.56 11.57 12.42
CA ILE A 282 -5.43 12.92 11.84
C ILE A 282 -4.66 13.86 12.77
N MET A 283 -4.32 13.39 13.97
CA MET A 283 -3.50 14.06 14.94
C MET A 283 -2.55 13.06 15.56
N GLY A 284 -1.27 13.39 15.63
CA GLY A 284 -0.23 12.49 16.10
C GLY A 284 0.06 11.36 15.11
N ASN A 285 0.77 10.36 15.60
CA ASN A 285 1.38 9.29 14.81
C ASN A 285 2.38 9.88 13.81
N LEU A 286 2.01 10.22 12.58
CA LEU A 286 2.85 10.96 11.64
C LEU A 286 2.32 12.38 11.41
N ARG A 287 3.26 13.31 11.23
CA ARG A 287 2.93 14.58 10.58
C ARG A 287 2.51 14.30 9.16
N GLU A 288 1.49 14.98 8.68
CA GLU A 288 0.98 14.75 7.35
C GLU A 288 1.35 15.87 6.39
N ILE A 289 1.98 15.47 5.29
CA ILE A 289 2.33 16.38 4.20
C ILE A 289 1.02 16.85 3.53
N THR A 290 0.85 18.18 3.50
CA THR A 290 -0.19 18.86 2.74
C THR A 290 0.45 19.90 1.84
N TYR A 291 -0.32 20.44 0.90
CA TYR A 291 0.13 21.56 0.07
C TYR A 291 -0.90 22.69 0.05
N ASN A 292 -0.43 23.92 -0.09
CA ASN A 292 -1.31 25.06 -0.32
C ASN A 292 -1.28 25.41 -1.82
N PRO A 293 -2.37 25.18 -2.58
CA PRO A 293 -2.45 25.59 -3.98
C PRO A 293 -2.61 27.12 -4.09
N PRO A 294 -2.49 27.74 -5.28
CA PRO A 294 -1.50 27.68 -6.38
C PRO A 294 -0.22 28.52 -6.08
N PRO A 295 0.84 28.54 -6.94
CA PRO A 295 0.80 28.39 -8.41
C PRO A 295 1.29 27.06 -9.01
N ILE A 296 1.87 26.13 -8.25
CA ILE A 296 2.40 24.86 -8.80
C ILE A 296 1.69 23.66 -8.17
N SER A 297 1.23 22.72 -9.02
CA SER A 297 0.73 21.42 -8.56
C SER A 297 1.87 20.61 -7.92
N PRO A 298 1.63 19.88 -6.82
CA PRO A 298 2.65 19.01 -6.21
C PRO A 298 3.38 18.09 -7.19
N ASN A 299 2.68 17.58 -8.22
CA ASN A 299 3.28 16.73 -9.27
C ASN A 299 4.16 17.50 -10.26
N GLY A 300 3.99 18.81 -10.36
CA GLY A 300 4.83 19.72 -11.14
C GLY A 300 6.04 20.25 -10.37
N CYS A 301 6.19 19.88 -9.10
CA CYS A 301 7.34 20.28 -8.30
C CYS A 301 8.59 19.49 -8.69
N ASN A 302 9.63 20.22 -9.08
CA ASN A 302 10.95 19.63 -9.34
C ASN A 302 11.62 19.25 -8.01
N GLN A 303 12.16 18.05 -7.98
CA GLN A 303 12.91 17.44 -6.89
C GLN A 303 14.23 18.17 -6.56
N SER A 304 14.70 19.08 -7.42
CA SER A 304 16.00 19.74 -7.25
C SER A 304 15.97 21.12 -6.58
N ALA A 305 14.83 21.61 -6.08
CA ALA A 305 14.75 23.02 -5.68
C ALA A 305 14.07 23.29 -4.33
N SER A 306 14.75 24.10 -3.53
CA SER A 306 14.18 25.09 -2.61
C SER A 306 13.37 26.16 -3.36
N ASN A 307 12.49 25.73 -4.28
CA ASN A 307 11.63 26.62 -5.00
C ASN A 307 10.54 27.08 -4.03
N SER A 308 10.51 28.39 -3.74
CA SER A 308 9.51 29.02 -2.87
C SER A 308 8.06 28.82 -3.34
N THR A 309 7.83 28.29 -4.54
CA THR A 309 6.50 27.89 -5.05
C THR A 309 6.17 26.41 -4.85
N CYS A 310 7.08 25.61 -4.29
CA CYS A 310 6.93 24.19 -3.97
C CYS A 310 7.17 23.94 -2.49
N LEU A 311 6.40 24.66 -1.68
CA LEU A 311 6.40 24.55 -0.23
C LEU A 311 5.21 23.72 0.23
N PHE A 312 5.46 22.83 1.18
CA PHE A 312 4.50 21.89 1.73
C PHE A 312 4.37 22.15 3.22
N THR A 313 3.15 22.04 3.74
CA THR A 313 2.88 22.23 5.17
C THR A 313 2.73 20.87 5.83
N LEU A 314 3.41 20.68 6.96
CA LEU A 314 3.27 19.47 7.77
C LEU A 314 2.23 19.71 8.86
N MET A 315 1.15 18.92 8.83
CA MET A 315 -0.03 19.07 9.69
C MET A 315 -0.10 17.97 10.75
N GLY A 316 -0.95 18.15 11.77
CA GLY A 316 -1.38 17.08 12.69
C GLY A 316 -0.41 16.67 13.79
N GLY A 317 0.87 17.08 13.73
CA GLY A 317 1.88 16.62 14.69
C GLY A 317 2.23 15.14 14.53
N ALA A 318 3.12 14.61 15.36
CA ALA A 318 3.57 13.22 15.31
C ALA A 318 3.75 12.65 16.72
N PHE A 319 4.11 11.37 16.81
CA PHE A 319 4.43 10.67 18.06
C PHE A 319 5.53 11.34 18.90
N ASN A 320 6.28 12.31 18.36
CA ASN A 320 7.30 13.08 19.07
C ASN A 320 6.95 14.58 19.27
N THR A 321 5.75 15.01 18.90
CA THR A 321 5.31 16.41 19.07
C THR A 321 5.05 16.71 20.54
N GLN A 322 5.93 17.46 21.21
CA GLN A 322 5.92 17.66 22.68
C GLN A 322 4.70 18.41 23.27
N ALA A 323 3.90 19.08 22.45
CA ALA A 323 2.76 19.87 22.89
C ALA A 323 1.59 19.73 21.91
N GLU A 324 0.39 19.46 22.43
CA GLU A 324 -0.82 19.26 21.61
C GLU A 324 -1.21 20.44 20.75
N ASP A 325 -0.96 21.66 21.24
CA ASP A 325 -1.23 22.85 20.43
C ASP A 325 -0.42 22.82 19.11
N GLY A 326 0.77 22.19 19.13
CA GLY A 326 1.61 21.92 17.96
C GLY A 326 1.11 20.79 17.04
N ALA A 327 -0.04 20.21 17.35
CA ALA A 327 -0.72 19.17 16.59
C ALA A 327 -2.18 19.55 16.25
N SER A 328 -2.68 20.68 16.76
CA SER A 328 -4.06 21.13 16.55
C SER A 328 -4.40 21.32 15.06
N CYS A 329 -5.70 21.28 14.73
CA CYS A 329 -6.15 21.27 13.34
C CYS A 329 -5.65 22.49 12.53
N ASP A 330 -5.47 23.64 13.17
CA ASP A 330 -5.03 24.89 12.53
C ASP A 330 -3.52 25.18 12.66
N PHE A 331 -2.76 24.29 13.28
CA PHE A 331 -1.32 24.50 13.48
C PHE A 331 -0.55 24.29 12.18
N THR A 332 0.12 25.33 11.68
CA THR A 332 0.74 25.38 10.34
C THR A 332 2.22 25.81 10.36
N PHE A 333 2.92 25.64 11.48
CA PHE A 333 4.28 26.16 11.65
C PHE A 333 5.32 25.52 10.71
N PHE A 334 5.22 24.22 10.48
CA PHE A 334 6.22 23.47 9.71
C PHE A 334 5.95 23.59 8.22
N THR A 335 6.86 24.26 7.51
CA THR A 335 6.87 24.33 6.06
C THR A 335 8.17 23.75 5.54
N VAL A 336 8.08 22.88 4.54
CA VAL A 336 9.22 22.11 4.01
C VAL A 336 9.24 22.13 2.48
N ASP A 337 10.41 21.81 1.90
CA ASP A 337 10.58 21.69 0.46
C ASP A 337 10.15 20.30 -0.07
N ALA A 338 10.21 20.15 -1.39
CA ALA A 338 9.82 18.96 -2.13
C ALA A 338 10.67 17.70 -1.85
N GLN A 339 11.80 17.81 -1.15
CA GLN A 339 12.72 16.71 -0.83
C GLN A 339 12.73 16.33 0.63
N TYR A 340 12.07 17.12 1.48
CA TYR A 340 12.03 16.84 2.89
C TYR A 340 11.35 15.50 3.16
N LYS A 341 11.98 14.69 4.00
CA LYS A 341 11.38 13.49 4.59
C LYS A 341 12.03 13.24 5.94
N LEU A 342 11.23 12.73 6.87
CA LEU A 342 11.68 12.34 8.19
C LEU A 342 10.88 11.12 8.65
N PHE A 343 11.35 10.44 9.68
CA PHE A 343 10.73 9.21 10.17
C PHE A 343 9.34 9.43 10.81
N ASP A 344 9.00 10.67 11.11
CA ASP A 344 7.75 11.10 11.73
C ASP A 344 6.84 11.86 10.75
N VAL A 345 7.05 11.66 9.45
CA VAL A 345 6.33 12.32 8.36
C VAL A 345 5.76 11.28 7.41
N GLY A 346 4.45 11.38 7.18
CA GLY A 346 3.67 10.62 6.21
C GLY A 346 2.69 11.54 5.50
N TYR A 347 1.56 11.00 5.06
CA TYR A 347 0.57 11.74 4.29
C TYR A 347 -0.76 11.00 4.27
N ARG A 348 -1.79 11.67 3.73
CA ARG A 348 -3.02 11.02 3.29
C ARG A 348 -3.51 11.66 1.99
N CYS A 349 -4.29 10.89 1.23
CA CYS A 349 -4.79 11.33 -0.08
C CYS A 349 -6.21 11.87 0.03
N CYS A 350 -6.50 12.86 -0.82
CA CYS A 350 -7.82 13.46 -1.03
C CYS A 350 -8.30 13.22 -2.47
N PHE A 351 -9.62 13.16 -2.65
CA PHE A 351 -10.26 12.83 -3.93
C PHE A 351 -11.43 13.77 -4.17
N ASP A 352 -11.60 14.20 -5.42
CA ASP A 352 -12.69 15.09 -5.82
C ASP A 352 -13.97 14.31 -6.25
N GLN A 353 -13.88 12.98 -6.25
CA GLN A 353 -14.96 12.01 -6.51
C GLN A 353 -14.81 10.82 -5.56
N ASN A 354 -15.88 10.04 -5.36
CA ASN A 354 -15.80 8.83 -4.54
C ASN A 354 -14.92 7.76 -5.22
N PRO A 355 -13.77 7.37 -4.63
CA PRO A 355 -12.90 6.35 -5.22
C PRO A 355 -13.36 4.91 -4.95
N SER A 356 -14.44 4.70 -4.19
CA SER A 356 -14.89 3.39 -3.66
C SER A 356 -16.26 2.95 -4.16
#